data_AF-A0A955NMR6-F1
#
_entry.id   AF-A0A955NMR6-F1
#
_cell.length_a   1.000
_cell.length_b   1.000
_cell.length_c   1.000
_cell.angle_alpha   90.00
_cell.angle_beta   90.00
_cell.angle_gamma   90.00
#
_symmetry.space_group_name_H-M   'P 1'
#
loop_
_entity.id
_entity.type
_entity.pdbx_description
1 polymer ?
#
loop_
_entity_poly.entity_id
_entity_poly.type
_entity_poly.pdbx_seq_one_letter_code
_entity_poly.pdbx_strand_id
1 'polypeptide(L)'
;MRFTKRRRPGSVQLGWWVAMCVSIVLSPVLAEPSPADPSRGDQEIFNRVLKETARIRGLEFKQKVPLNRIAREDLHPLFEKELERVYTDNDFRGIEGSLELLGAIPEGLRVDRMLLAMIGEQVAGLYDPASKEMKVVGDLSLGVGLVQIILEHELTHALTDQHFDLQSLPIEDIHNDDRALAALALVEGDATLSMLEYGKDLGIQSIISTFVISLFMDQASFNSAPPFFQGWLIFPYIGGETFLLDAMKKYRVEDHRLVPKKGFHGFDWELVDYFYRNPPVSTEQIL
;
A
#
# COMPACT_ATOMS: atom_id res chain seq x y z
N MET A 1 -40.57 7.16 16.12
CA MET A 1 -40.33 7.22 14.67
C MET A 1 -38.87 6.84 14.43
N ARG A 2 -38.60 5.59 14.02
CA ARG A 2 -37.23 5.08 13.81
C ARG A 2 -36.74 5.58 12.44
N PHE A 3 -35.71 6.41 12.43
CA PHE A 3 -35.00 6.76 11.20
C PHE A 3 -34.13 5.58 10.78
N THR A 4 -34.58 4.82 9.77
CA THR A 4 -33.74 3.86 9.05
C THR A 4 -32.83 4.65 8.11
N LYS A 5 -31.52 4.57 8.34
CA LYS A 5 -30.48 5.16 7.49
C LYS A 5 -30.47 4.36 6.17
N ARG A 6 -31.22 4.80 5.16
CA ARG A 6 -31.12 4.28 3.79
C ARG A 6 -29.71 4.58 3.26
N ARG A 7 -28.89 3.56 3.04
CA ARG A 7 -27.67 3.66 2.22
C ARG A 7 -28.10 4.07 0.81
N ARG A 8 -27.60 5.21 0.31
CA ARG A 8 -27.73 5.58 -1.10
C ARG A 8 -26.53 5.00 -1.85
N PRO A 9 -26.73 4.31 -2.99
CA PRO A 9 -25.65 3.93 -3.88
C PRO A 9 -25.33 5.08 -4.84
N GLY A 10 -24.05 5.41 -5.00
CA GLY A 10 -23.56 6.30 -6.06
C GLY A 10 -22.64 7.41 -5.56
N SER A 11 -21.33 7.17 -5.71
CA SER A 11 -20.17 8.10 -5.88
C SER A 11 -18.95 7.54 -5.14
N VAL A 12 -18.03 6.78 -5.76
CA VAL A 12 -17.02 6.07 -4.93
C VAL A 12 -15.56 5.83 -5.46
N GLN A 13 -14.67 6.80 -5.82
CA GLN A 13 -13.25 7.03 -5.26
C GLN A 13 -11.85 6.34 -5.65
N LEU A 14 -10.86 7.08 -6.19
CA LEU A 14 -9.65 6.59 -6.97
C LEU A 14 -8.60 6.06 -6.03
N GLY A 15 -8.61 6.59 -4.81
CA GLY A 15 -7.50 6.50 -3.91
C GLY A 15 -7.34 5.14 -3.27
N TRP A 16 -8.42 4.37 -3.08
CA TRP A 16 -8.32 3.22 -2.18
C TRP A 16 -7.62 2.01 -2.78
N TRP A 17 -7.87 1.71 -4.04
CA TRP A 17 -7.32 0.50 -4.66
C TRP A 17 -6.03 0.75 -5.43
N VAL A 18 -5.89 1.90 -6.10
CA VAL A 18 -4.63 2.23 -6.80
C VAL A 18 -3.46 2.33 -5.82
N ALA A 19 -3.73 2.71 -4.57
CA ALA A 19 -2.76 2.75 -3.51
C ALA A 19 -2.53 1.41 -2.80
N MET A 20 -3.59 0.64 -2.51
CA MET A 20 -3.46 -0.69 -1.87
C MET A 20 -2.94 -1.79 -2.80
N CYS A 21 -3.03 -1.62 -4.12
CA CYS A 21 -2.66 -2.66 -5.09
C CYS A 21 -1.19 -2.63 -5.51
N VAL A 22 -0.34 -1.78 -4.94
CA VAL A 22 1.06 -1.67 -5.40
C VAL A 22 2.00 -2.37 -4.42
N SER A 23 1.84 -3.68 -4.31
CA SER A 23 2.84 -4.58 -3.73
C SER A 23 3.58 -5.27 -4.86
N ILE A 24 4.84 -4.89 -5.06
CA ILE A 24 5.54 -4.95 -6.35
C ILE A 24 6.13 -6.34 -6.65
N VAL A 25 6.20 -6.73 -7.94
CA VAL A 25 6.68 -8.06 -8.41
C VAL A 25 8.13 -8.06 -8.88
N LEU A 26 8.83 -9.17 -8.60
CA LEU A 26 9.91 -9.69 -9.45
C LEU A 26 9.37 -10.46 -10.65
N SER A 27 9.63 -9.97 -11.86
CA SER A 27 9.49 -10.78 -13.07
C SER A 27 10.45 -11.99 -13.02
N PRO A 28 10.01 -13.15 -13.51
CA PRO A 28 10.12 -13.36 -14.94
C PRO A 28 8.78 -13.72 -15.58
N VAL A 29 8.54 -13.10 -16.74
CA VAL A 29 7.80 -13.69 -17.85
C VAL A 29 8.05 -15.21 -17.86
N LEU A 30 6.98 -16.02 -17.86
CA LEU A 30 6.91 -17.50 -17.80
C LEU A 30 6.41 -18.14 -16.48
N ALA A 31 5.39 -17.59 -15.81
CA ALA A 31 4.65 -18.36 -14.82
C ALA A 31 3.54 -19.18 -15.51
N GLU A 32 3.63 -20.51 -15.45
CA GLU A 32 2.53 -21.42 -15.77
C GLU A 32 1.27 -21.09 -14.91
N PRO A 33 0.05 -21.46 -15.36
CA PRO A 33 -1.16 -21.26 -14.57
C PRO A 33 -0.96 -21.83 -13.17
N SER A 34 -0.99 -20.93 -12.19
CA SER A 34 -0.73 -21.27 -10.81
C SER A 34 -1.93 -22.03 -10.21
N PRO A 35 -1.71 -23.03 -9.34
CA PRO A 35 -2.81 -23.69 -8.64
C PRO A 35 -3.66 -22.68 -7.86
N ALA A 36 -4.98 -22.92 -7.80
CA ALA A 36 -5.92 -22.02 -7.11
C ALA A 36 -5.66 -21.89 -5.60
N ASP A 37 -5.08 -22.92 -4.98
CA ASP A 37 -4.76 -22.93 -3.55
C ASP A 37 -3.25 -22.83 -3.32
N PRO A 38 -2.80 -22.12 -2.26
CA PRO A 38 -1.41 -22.13 -1.88
C PRO A 38 -0.90 -23.54 -1.57
N SER A 39 0.34 -23.82 -1.96
CA SER A 39 1.07 -25.02 -1.60
C SER A 39 1.42 -25.04 -0.10
N ARG A 40 1.81 -26.22 0.41
CA ARG A 40 2.33 -26.33 1.78
C ARG A 40 3.55 -25.45 2.02
N GLY A 41 4.43 -25.31 1.02
CA GLY A 41 5.61 -24.44 1.12
C GLY A 41 5.23 -22.97 1.28
N ASP A 42 4.21 -22.51 0.56
CA ASP A 42 3.68 -21.15 0.68
C ASP A 42 3.16 -20.88 2.09
N GLN A 43 2.40 -21.82 2.63
CA GLN A 43 1.84 -21.70 3.98
C GLN A 43 2.94 -21.68 5.04
N GLU A 44 4.02 -22.44 4.87
CA GLU A 44 5.16 -22.43 5.79
C GLU A 44 5.91 -21.08 5.74
N ILE A 45 6.09 -20.50 4.55
CA ILE A 45 6.69 -19.17 4.37
C ILE A 45 5.78 -18.09 4.98
N PHE A 46 4.50 -18.07 4.59
CA PHE A 46 3.50 -17.13 5.08
C PHE A 46 3.40 -17.13 6.61
N ASN A 47 3.31 -18.32 7.23
CA ASN A 47 3.22 -18.41 8.69
C ASN A 47 4.50 -17.95 9.40
N ARG A 48 5.66 -18.03 8.74
CA ARG A 48 6.91 -17.48 9.27
C ARG A 48 6.88 -15.96 9.21
N VAL A 49 6.58 -15.39 8.04
CA VAL A 49 6.51 -13.93 7.87
C VAL A 49 5.46 -13.34 8.80
N LEU A 50 4.27 -13.96 8.92
CA LEU A 50 3.21 -13.52 9.85
C LEU A 50 3.70 -13.40 11.30
N LYS A 51 4.51 -14.35 11.78
CA LYS A 51 5.09 -14.28 13.13
C LYS A 51 6.12 -13.15 13.26
N GLU A 52 6.94 -12.96 12.24
CA GLU A 52 7.96 -11.92 12.23
C GLU A 52 7.34 -10.52 12.12
N THR A 53 6.32 -10.32 11.30
CA THR A 53 5.55 -9.05 11.24
C THR A 53 5.00 -8.68 12.61
N ALA A 54 4.39 -9.66 13.32
CA ALA A 54 3.91 -9.45 14.68
C ALA A 54 5.03 -9.07 15.66
N ARG A 55 6.19 -9.75 15.56
CA ARG A 55 7.37 -9.45 16.38
C ARG A 55 7.94 -8.06 16.09
N ILE A 56 8.06 -7.68 14.82
CA ILE A 56 8.61 -6.41 14.38
C ILE A 56 7.74 -5.27 14.88
N ARG A 57 6.43 -5.29 14.56
CA ARG A 57 5.51 -4.23 14.99
C ARG A 57 5.20 -4.23 16.49
N GLY A 58 5.52 -5.30 17.20
CA GLY A 58 5.16 -5.46 18.62
C GLY A 58 3.65 -5.61 18.84
N LEU A 59 2.93 -6.09 17.82
CA LEU A 59 1.47 -6.25 17.81
C LEU A 59 1.10 -7.70 17.50
N GLU A 60 0.02 -8.20 18.11
CA GLU A 60 -0.48 -9.56 17.84
C GLU A 60 -1.62 -9.55 16.81
N PHE A 61 -1.65 -10.52 15.91
CA PHE A 61 -2.84 -10.75 15.07
C PHE A 61 -4.01 -11.22 15.93
N LYS A 62 -5.10 -10.45 15.95
CA LYS A 62 -6.36 -10.73 16.65
C LYS A 62 -7.21 -11.76 15.91
N GLN A 63 -7.03 -11.87 14.59
CA GLN A 63 -7.78 -12.77 13.72
C GLN A 63 -6.84 -13.42 12.70
N LYS A 64 -7.23 -14.59 12.20
CA LYS A 64 -6.50 -15.27 11.12
C LYS A 64 -6.56 -14.43 9.85
N VAL A 65 -5.45 -14.35 9.14
CA VAL A 65 -5.36 -13.77 7.79
C VAL A 65 -5.35 -14.92 6.79
N PRO A 66 -6.42 -15.13 6.01
CA PRO A 66 -6.43 -16.14 4.95
C PRO A 66 -5.44 -15.79 3.85
N LEU A 67 -4.71 -16.79 3.35
CA LEU A 67 -3.85 -16.67 2.17
C LEU A 67 -4.54 -17.35 0.99
N ASN A 68 -4.84 -16.59 -0.04
CA ASN A 68 -5.44 -17.05 -1.29
C ASN A 68 -4.48 -16.76 -2.46
N ARG A 69 -4.57 -17.54 -3.54
CA ARG A 69 -3.89 -17.23 -4.80
C ARG A 69 -4.85 -16.57 -5.77
N ILE A 70 -4.34 -15.63 -6.56
CA ILE A 70 -5.07 -15.02 -7.67
C ILE A 70 -4.25 -15.19 -8.95
N ALA A 71 -4.91 -15.58 -10.04
CA ALA A 71 -4.26 -15.68 -11.34
C ALA A 71 -3.93 -14.26 -11.84
N ARG A 72 -2.79 -14.10 -12.52
CA ARG A 72 -2.37 -12.79 -13.02
C ARG A 72 -3.39 -12.22 -14.02
N GLU A 73 -4.03 -13.10 -14.78
CA GLU A 73 -5.04 -12.75 -15.77
C GLU A 73 -6.33 -12.21 -15.13
N ASP A 74 -6.60 -12.56 -13.88
CA ASP A 74 -7.79 -12.11 -13.13
C ASP A 74 -7.60 -10.74 -12.46
N LEU A 75 -6.36 -10.22 -12.39
CA LEU A 75 -6.06 -8.93 -11.77
C LEU A 75 -6.66 -7.75 -12.55
N HIS A 76 -6.50 -7.73 -13.87
CA HIS A 76 -6.99 -6.62 -14.68
C HIS A 76 -8.52 -6.47 -14.59
N PRO A 77 -9.34 -7.52 -14.81
CA PRO A 77 -10.79 -7.42 -14.64
C PRO A 77 -11.20 -7.04 -13.21
N LEU A 78 -10.44 -7.47 -12.20
CA LEU A 78 -10.68 -7.09 -10.81
C LEU A 78 -10.48 -5.58 -10.61
N PHE A 79 -9.36 -5.02 -11.07
CA PHE A 79 -9.07 -3.59 -10.93
C PHE A 79 -9.98 -2.72 -11.78
N GLU A 80 -10.31 -3.15 -12.99
CA GLU A 80 -11.26 -2.46 -13.87
C GLU A 80 -12.62 -2.35 -13.18
N LYS A 81 -13.15 -3.46 -12.65
CA LYS A 81 -14.43 -3.47 -11.94
C LYS A 81 -14.41 -2.60 -10.69
N GLU A 82 -13.33 -2.61 -9.94
CA GLU A 82 -13.20 -1.71 -8.78
C GLU A 82 -13.15 -0.26 -9.25
N LEU A 83 -12.34 0.09 -10.26
CA LEU A 83 -12.28 1.45 -10.80
C LEU A 83 -13.65 1.95 -11.30
N GLU A 84 -14.46 1.08 -11.91
CA GLU A 84 -15.82 1.37 -12.37
C GLU A 84 -16.86 1.47 -11.24
N ARG A 85 -16.69 0.73 -10.14
CA ARG A 85 -17.54 0.88 -8.94
C ARG A 85 -17.43 2.30 -8.36
N VAL A 86 -16.39 2.99 -8.78
CA VAL A 86 -15.74 4.01 -8.02
C VAL A 86 -15.79 5.35 -8.78
N TYR A 87 -15.30 5.38 -10.00
CA TYR A 87 -15.37 6.51 -10.93
C TYR A 87 -16.51 6.35 -11.90
N THR A 88 -17.15 7.48 -12.20
CA THR A 88 -17.87 7.62 -13.46
C THR A 88 -16.93 8.15 -14.53
N ASP A 89 -17.27 7.94 -15.80
CA ASP A 89 -16.58 8.59 -16.92
C ASP A 89 -16.54 10.12 -16.77
N ASN A 90 -17.53 10.71 -16.08
CA ASN A 90 -17.56 12.16 -15.87
C ASN A 90 -16.51 12.63 -14.87
N ASP A 91 -16.23 11.81 -13.85
CA ASP A 91 -15.19 12.09 -12.86
C ASP A 91 -13.82 12.06 -13.53
N PHE A 92 -13.55 11.04 -14.36
CA PHE A 92 -12.31 10.96 -15.14
C PHE A 92 -12.13 12.13 -16.09
N ARG A 93 -13.17 12.53 -16.83
CA ARG A 93 -13.10 13.72 -17.70
C ARG A 93 -12.76 14.99 -16.92
N GLY A 94 -13.27 15.13 -15.69
CA GLY A 94 -12.96 16.26 -14.82
C GLY A 94 -11.50 16.25 -14.36
N ILE A 95 -10.98 15.08 -13.98
CA ILE A 95 -9.57 14.88 -13.60
C ILE A 95 -8.66 15.17 -14.79
N GLU A 96 -8.92 14.54 -15.93
CA GLU A 96 -8.17 14.70 -17.18
C GLU A 96 -8.08 16.17 -17.57
N GLY A 97 -9.22 16.86 -17.71
CA GLY A 97 -9.23 18.27 -18.10
C GLY A 97 -8.53 19.21 -17.10
N SER A 98 -8.59 18.89 -15.80
CA SER A 98 -7.90 19.68 -14.77
C SER A 98 -6.38 19.47 -14.84
N LEU A 99 -5.93 18.23 -14.98
CA LEU A 99 -4.50 17.89 -15.09
C LEU A 99 -3.90 18.38 -16.40
N GLU A 100 -4.65 18.34 -17.50
CA GLU A 100 -4.25 18.92 -18.79
C GLU A 100 -4.07 20.44 -18.67
N LEU A 101 -5.03 21.14 -18.06
CA LEU A 101 -4.96 22.59 -17.85
C LEU A 101 -3.76 23.00 -16.99
N LEU A 102 -3.41 22.19 -16.00
CA LEU A 102 -2.23 22.39 -15.15
C LEU A 102 -0.91 21.99 -15.84
N GLY A 103 -0.97 21.40 -17.03
CA GLY A 103 0.20 20.87 -17.74
C GLY A 103 0.82 19.65 -17.08
N ALA A 104 0.09 18.96 -16.19
CA ALA A 104 0.54 17.77 -15.48
C ALA A 104 0.51 16.51 -16.37
N ILE A 105 -0.35 16.50 -17.39
CA ILE A 105 -0.51 15.42 -18.36
C ILE A 105 -0.65 15.97 -19.79
N PRO A 106 -0.29 15.19 -20.84
CA PRO A 106 -0.53 15.58 -22.21
C PRO A 106 -2.02 15.55 -22.58
N GLU A 107 -2.41 16.39 -23.55
CA GLU A 107 -3.77 16.45 -24.09
C GLU A 107 -4.22 15.09 -24.66
N GLY A 108 -5.42 14.66 -24.31
CA GLY A 108 -6.04 13.41 -24.77
C GLY A 108 -5.55 12.16 -24.04
N LEU A 109 -4.73 12.29 -22.99
CA LEU A 109 -4.36 11.15 -22.14
C LEU A 109 -5.59 10.61 -21.40
N ARG A 110 -5.77 9.30 -21.47
CA ARG A 110 -6.82 8.58 -20.75
C ARG A 110 -6.30 8.08 -19.41
N VAL A 111 -6.65 8.79 -18.33
CA VAL A 111 -6.12 8.53 -16.98
C VAL A 111 -6.54 7.15 -16.49
N ASP A 112 -7.79 6.76 -16.72
CA ASP A 112 -8.33 5.44 -16.37
C ASP A 112 -7.50 4.29 -16.96
N ARG A 113 -7.20 4.37 -18.26
CA ARG A 113 -6.43 3.33 -18.97
C ARG A 113 -4.98 3.28 -18.53
N MET A 114 -4.39 4.45 -18.33
CA MET A 114 -3.01 4.55 -17.85
C MET A 114 -2.89 3.97 -16.45
N LEU A 115 -3.81 4.29 -15.53
CA LEU A 115 -3.81 3.74 -14.17
C LEU A 115 -3.97 2.22 -14.18
N LEU A 116 -4.92 1.67 -14.96
CA LEU A 116 -5.09 0.21 -15.08
C LEU A 116 -3.83 -0.48 -15.62
N ALA A 117 -3.15 0.12 -16.60
CA ALA A 117 -1.89 -0.40 -17.12
C ALA A 117 -0.77 -0.36 -16.06
N MET A 118 -0.64 0.76 -15.34
CA MET A 118 0.36 0.91 -14.28
C MET A 118 0.15 -0.09 -13.14
N ILE A 119 -1.08 -0.20 -12.61
CA ILE A 119 -1.39 -1.09 -11.48
C ILE A 119 -1.29 -2.55 -11.90
N GLY A 120 -1.76 -2.90 -13.10
CA GLY A 120 -1.73 -4.27 -13.61
C GLY A 120 -0.32 -4.85 -13.76
N GLU A 121 0.68 -4.01 -14.06
CA GLU A 121 2.09 -4.41 -14.11
C GLU A 121 2.70 -4.63 -12.70
N GLN A 122 2.10 -4.07 -11.66
CA GLN A 122 2.74 -3.89 -10.36
C GLN A 122 2.35 -4.91 -9.29
N VAL A 123 1.41 -5.83 -9.51
CA VAL A 123 0.86 -6.63 -8.38
C VAL A 123 1.50 -8.02 -8.24
N ALA A 124 2.12 -8.26 -7.07
CA ALA A 124 2.70 -9.55 -6.62
C ALA A 124 1.91 -10.18 -5.47
N GLY A 125 1.35 -9.33 -4.62
CA GLY A 125 0.44 -9.66 -3.55
C GLY A 125 -0.41 -8.44 -3.24
N LEU A 126 -1.51 -8.62 -2.52
CA LEU A 126 -2.28 -7.53 -1.93
C LEU A 126 -3.07 -8.07 -0.73
N TYR A 127 -3.15 -7.28 0.33
CA TYR A 127 -4.14 -7.43 1.38
C TYR A 127 -5.40 -6.63 1.03
N ASP A 128 -6.57 -7.22 1.21
CA ASP A 128 -7.86 -6.54 1.01
C ASP A 128 -8.55 -6.33 2.37
N PRO A 129 -8.68 -5.09 2.87
CA PRO A 129 -9.32 -4.81 4.15
C PRO A 129 -10.83 -5.01 4.12
N ALA A 130 -11.48 -5.08 2.95
CA ALA A 130 -12.91 -5.36 2.86
C ALA A 130 -13.20 -6.86 3.06
N SER A 131 -12.41 -7.73 2.45
CA SER A 131 -12.52 -9.18 2.64
C SER A 131 -11.69 -9.71 3.83
N LYS A 132 -10.73 -8.91 4.32
CA LYS A 132 -9.71 -9.27 5.33
C LYS A 132 -8.82 -10.43 4.89
N GLU A 133 -8.55 -10.55 3.59
CA GLU A 133 -7.78 -11.64 2.98
C GLU A 133 -6.53 -11.14 2.29
N MET A 134 -5.48 -11.96 2.28
CA MET A 134 -4.31 -11.75 1.45
C MET A 134 -4.44 -12.57 0.16
N LYS A 135 -4.15 -11.94 -0.98
CA LYS A 135 -4.06 -12.57 -2.29
C LYS A 135 -2.63 -12.47 -2.80
N VAL A 136 -2.08 -13.55 -3.33
CA VAL A 136 -0.74 -13.56 -3.95
C VAL A 136 -0.79 -14.05 -5.39
N VAL A 137 0.09 -13.52 -6.23
CA VAL A 137 0.20 -13.83 -7.65
C VAL A 137 1.40 -14.74 -7.88
N GLY A 138 1.19 -15.91 -8.48
CA GLY A 138 2.28 -16.83 -8.82
C GLY A 138 2.89 -17.55 -7.60
N ASP A 139 4.01 -18.25 -7.80
CA ASP A 139 4.65 -19.10 -6.78
C ASP A 139 5.57 -18.35 -5.82
N LEU A 140 5.34 -18.47 -4.50
CA LEU A 140 6.16 -17.85 -3.45
C LEU A 140 7.52 -18.55 -3.28
N SER A 141 7.72 -19.70 -3.94
CA SER A 141 8.95 -20.50 -3.87
C SER A 141 10.11 -19.92 -4.71
N LEU A 142 9.84 -19.02 -5.65
CA LEU A 142 10.87 -18.35 -6.47
C LEU A 142 11.37 -17.07 -5.78
N GLY A 143 12.68 -16.99 -5.49
CA GLY A 143 13.29 -15.75 -4.96
C GLY A 143 13.09 -15.52 -3.47
N VAL A 144 13.43 -16.55 -2.66
CA VAL A 144 13.17 -16.74 -1.21
C VAL A 144 13.42 -15.54 -0.27
N GLY A 145 14.07 -14.43 -0.66
CA GLY A 145 14.15 -13.21 0.18
C GLY A 145 13.12 -12.14 -0.18
N LEU A 146 12.81 -11.98 -1.46
CA LEU A 146 12.07 -10.82 -1.96
C LEU A 146 10.56 -11.02 -1.85
N VAL A 147 10.10 -12.26 -2.06
CA VAL A 147 8.71 -12.63 -1.78
C VAL A 147 8.39 -12.46 -0.29
N GLN A 148 9.33 -12.78 0.60
CA GLN A 148 9.09 -12.63 2.04
C GLN A 148 8.98 -11.15 2.45
N ILE A 149 9.73 -10.26 1.81
CA ILE A 149 9.63 -8.81 1.98
C ILE A 149 8.27 -8.28 1.52
N ILE A 150 7.76 -8.71 0.37
CA ILE A 150 6.43 -8.33 -0.12
C ILE A 150 5.34 -8.85 0.82
N LEU A 151 5.44 -10.12 1.24
CA LEU A 151 4.50 -10.69 2.21
C LEU A 151 4.53 -9.92 3.52
N GLU A 152 5.69 -9.44 3.94
CA GLU A 152 5.82 -8.69 5.18
C GLU A 152 5.11 -7.34 5.09
N HIS A 153 5.28 -6.62 3.97
CA HIS A 153 4.60 -5.35 3.70
C HIS A 153 3.08 -5.52 3.81
N GLU A 154 2.56 -6.52 3.11
CA GLU A 154 1.13 -6.81 3.09
C GLU A 154 0.59 -7.36 4.41
N LEU A 155 1.38 -8.17 5.13
CA LEU A 155 1.01 -8.62 6.47
C LEU A 155 1.02 -7.47 7.48
N THR A 156 1.82 -6.42 7.25
CA THR A 156 1.78 -5.20 8.06
C THR A 156 0.45 -4.49 7.87
N HIS A 157 -0.05 -4.35 6.64
CA HIS A 157 -1.40 -3.83 6.37
C HIS A 157 -2.47 -4.66 7.08
N ALA A 158 -2.38 -5.99 7.00
CA ALA A 158 -3.32 -6.88 7.68
C ALA A 158 -3.27 -6.75 9.21
N LEU A 159 -2.07 -6.57 9.77
CA LEU A 159 -1.87 -6.41 11.21
C LEU A 159 -2.41 -5.06 11.69
N THR A 160 -2.06 -3.97 11.02
CA THR A 160 -2.45 -2.61 11.40
C THR A 160 -3.95 -2.41 11.24
N ASP A 161 -4.58 -3.01 10.23
CA ASP A 161 -6.04 -3.01 10.09
C ASP A 161 -6.76 -3.65 11.27
N GLN A 162 -6.25 -4.76 11.81
CA GLN A 162 -6.83 -5.39 12.99
C GLN A 162 -6.68 -4.55 14.28
N HIS A 163 -5.76 -3.59 14.31
CA HIS A 163 -5.50 -2.73 15.48
C HIS A 163 -6.09 -1.33 15.36
N PHE A 164 -6.10 -0.76 14.17
CA PHE A 164 -6.40 0.64 13.93
C PHE A 164 -7.57 0.86 12.98
N ASP A 165 -8.14 -0.19 12.39
CA ASP A 165 -9.25 -0.11 11.43
C ASP A 165 -8.91 0.84 10.27
N LEU A 166 -8.18 0.37 9.26
CA LEU A 166 -7.68 1.24 8.17
C LEU A 166 -8.84 1.89 7.40
N GLN A 167 -10.02 1.26 7.40
CA GLN A 167 -11.25 1.82 6.82
C GLN A 167 -11.77 3.05 7.56
N SER A 168 -11.32 3.30 8.79
CA SER A 168 -11.67 4.49 9.56
C SER A 168 -10.80 5.72 9.21
N LEU A 169 -9.65 5.50 8.55
CA LEU A 169 -8.74 6.56 8.13
C LEU A 169 -9.27 7.28 6.89
N PRO A 170 -8.95 8.57 6.68
CA PRO A 170 -9.46 9.35 5.57
C PRO A 170 -8.76 9.07 4.23
N ILE A 171 -8.24 7.86 4.03
CA ILE A 171 -7.61 7.38 2.79
C ILE A 171 -8.65 7.37 1.64
N GLU A 172 -9.94 7.31 1.98
CA GLU A 172 -11.12 7.39 1.10
C GLU A 172 -11.68 8.82 0.89
N ASP A 173 -11.00 9.88 1.31
CA ASP A 173 -11.60 11.23 1.20
C ASP A 173 -11.59 11.80 -0.23
N ILE A 174 -12.67 11.55 -0.99
CA ILE A 174 -12.89 12.13 -2.33
C ILE A 174 -13.07 13.63 -2.39
N HIS A 175 -13.24 14.29 -1.26
CA HIS A 175 -13.37 15.73 -1.22
C HIS A 175 -12.04 16.40 -0.88
N ASN A 176 -10.99 15.62 -0.60
CA ASN A 176 -9.68 16.12 -0.21
C ASN A 176 -8.58 15.10 -0.52
N ASP A 177 -8.08 15.13 -1.76
CA ASP A 177 -7.00 14.26 -2.23
C ASP A 177 -5.70 14.44 -1.41
N ASP A 178 -5.43 15.65 -0.92
CA ASP A 178 -4.26 15.93 -0.06
C ASP A 178 -4.35 15.21 1.29
N ARG A 179 -5.52 15.24 1.94
CA ARG A 179 -5.76 14.51 3.18
C ARG A 179 -5.73 13.00 2.98
N ALA A 180 -6.30 12.52 1.87
CA ALA A 180 -6.28 11.11 1.51
C ALA A 180 -4.85 10.61 1.28
N LEU A 181 -4.06 11.36 0.50
CA LEU A 181 -2.67 11.03 0.20
C LEU A 181 -1.77 11.08 1.45
N ALA A 182 -2.04 11.99 2.39
CA ALA A 182 -1.34 12.05 3.67
C ALA A 182 -1.61 10.82 4.54
N ALA A 183 -2.88 10.44 4.70
CA ALA A 183 -3.26 9.26 5.47
C ALA A 183 -2.71 7.98 4.82
N LEU A 184 -2.70 7.92 3.49
CA LEU A 184 -2.11 6.82 2.76
C LEU A 184 -0.59 6.72 2.97
N ALA A 185 0.12 7.85 2.96
CA ALA A 185 1.55 7.87 3.23
C ALA A 185 1.88 7.35 4.63
N LEU A 186 1.05 7.60 5.64
CA LEU A 186 1.23 6.97 6.95
C LEU A 186 1.17 5.43 6.87
N VAL A 187 0.17 4.90 6.17
CA VAL A 187 -0.07 3.45 6.07
C VAL A 187 1.03 2.75 5.26
N GLU A 188 1.35 3.27 4.07
CA GLU A 188 2.43 2.71 3.24
C GLU A 188 3.81 2.92 3.86
N GLY A 189 4.02 4.02 4.58
CA GLY A 189 5.25 4.28 5.32
C GLY A 189 5.48 3.27 6.45
N ASP A 190 4.44 2.91 7.21
CA ASP A 190 4.52 1.88 8.25
C ASP A 190 4.91 0.51 7.66
N ALA A 191 4.19 0.08 6.63
CA ALA A 191 4.48 -1.18 5.94
C ALA A 191 5.90 -1.19 5.34
N THR A 192 6.32 -0.08 4.71
CA THR A 192 7.67 0.05 4.15
C THR A 192 8.75 -0.03 5.23
N LEU A 193 8.54 0.60 6.39
CA LEU A 193 9.47 0.54 7.51
C LEU A 193 9.57 -0.85 8.14
N SER A 194 8.43 -1.51 8.31
CA SER A 194 8.37 -2.88 8.82
C SER A 194 9.13 -3.81 7.87
N MET A 195 8.92 -3.65 6.57
CA MET A 195 9.60 -4.38 5.49
C MET A 195 11.11 -4.18 5.51
N LEU A 196 11.56 -2.95 5.72
CA LEU A 196 12.98 -2.62 5.86
C LEU A 196 13.61 -3.26 7.10
N GLU A 197 12.88 -3.30 8.23
CA GLU A 197 13.35 -3.98 9.44
C GLU A 197 13.43 -5.50 9.21
N TYR A 198 12.41 -6.09 8.60
CA TYR A 198 12.39 -7.51 8.28
C TYR A 198 13.56 -7.93 7.40
N GLY A 199 13.85 -7.16 6.36
CA GLY A 199 14.96 -7.50 5.48
C GLY A 199 16.35 -7.23 6.07
N LYS A 200 16.48 -6.53 7.22
CA LYS A 200 17.71 -6.58 8.03
C LYS A 200 17.93 -7.97 8.62
N ASP A 201 16.88 -8.61 9.10
CA ASP A 201 16.97 -9.98 9.65
C ASP A 201 17.34 -11.01 8.59
N LEU A 202 17.00 -10.72 7.32
CA LEU A 202 17.43 -11.49 6.16
C LEU A 202 18.85 -11.12 5.65
N GLY A 203 19.49 -10.09 6.19
CA GLY A 203 20.83 -9.63 5.78
C GLY A 203 20.87 -8.92 4.43
N ILE A 204 19.72 -8.43 3.92
CA ILE A 204 19.59 -7.81 2.59
C ILE A 204 19.29 -6.31 2.65
N GLN A 205 19.30 -5.69 3.83
CA GLN A 205 18.96 -4.27 4.05
C GLN A 205 19.70 -3.28 3.14
N SER A 206 20.97 -3.52 2.81
CA SER A 206 21.75 -2.65 1.91
C SER A 206 21.20 -2.63 0.47
N ILE A 207 20.42 -3.65 0.10
CA ILE A 207 19.84 -3.80 -1.23
C ILE A 207 18.37 -3.37 -1.23
N ILE A 208 17.65 -3.42 -0.09
CA ILE A 208 16.18 -3.15 -0.04
C ILE A 208 15.83 -1.74 -0.49
N SER A 209 16.55 -0.72 -0.04
CA SER A 209 16.25 0.68 -0.43
C SER A 209 16.42 0.90 -1.93
N THR A 210 17.51 0.38 -2.51
CA THR A 210 17.71 0.33 -3.97
C THR A 210 16.67 -0.55 -4.66
N PHE A 211 16.25 -1.63 -4.01
CA PHE A 211 15.31 -2.61 -4.53
C PHE A 211 13.89 -2.03 -4.64
N VAL A 212 13.39 -1.35 -3.61
CA VAL A 212 12.09 -0.64 -3.63
C VAL A 212 12.06 0.37 -4.78
N ILE A 213 13.13 1.13 -4.99
CA ILE A 213 13.22 2.04 -6.13
C ILE A 213 13.26 1.27 -7.46
N SER A 214 14.04 0.19 -7.54
CA SER A 214 14.17 -0.63 -8.76
C SER A 214 12.86 -1.34 -9.15
N LEU A 215 12.03 -1.65 -8.16
CA LEU A 215 10.73 -2.29 -8.33
C LEU A 215 9.77 -1.40 -9.14
N PHE A 216 9.86 -0.08 -8.97
CA PHE A 216 9.10 0.89 -9.79
C PHE A 216 9.77 1.18 -11.14
N MET A 217 11.10 1.25 -11.18
CA MET A 217 11.84 1.70 -12.37
C MET A 217 11.94 0.68 -13.51
N ASP A 218 11.75 -0.62 -13.27
CA ASP A 218 11.84 -1.65 -14.32
C ASP A 218 10.51 -1.88 -15.07
N GLN A 219 9.50 -1.03 -14.85
CA GLN A 219 8.15 -1.21 -15.39
C GLN A 219 7.86 -0.26 -16.55
N ALA A 220 7.43 -0.81 -17.68
CA ALA A 220 7.20 -0.06 -18.91
C ALA A 220 6.06 0.96 -18.78
N SER A 221 4.95 0.58 -18.13
CA SER A 221 3.80 1.46 -17.92
C SER A 221 4.12 2.56 -16.90
N PHE A 222 4.88 2.27 -15.85
CA PHE A 222 5.35 3.30 -14.91
C PHE A 222 6.24 4.33 -15.60
N ASN A 223 7.26 3.87 -16.34
CA ASN A 223 8.22 4.75 -17.02
C ASN A 223 7.57 5.60 -18.13
N SER A 224 6.46 5.12 -18.70
CA SER A 224 5.70 5.83 -19.73
C SER A 224 4.69 6.82 -19.16
N ALA A 225 4.38 6.75 -17.86
CA ALA A 225 3.42 7.64 -17.22
C ALA A 225 4.00 9.06 -17.05
N PRO A 226 3.17 10.12 -17.08
CA PRO A 226 3.61 11.47 -16.78
C PRO A 226 4.27 11.58 -15.38
N PRO A 227 5.25 12.48 -15.17
CA PRO A 227 5.95 12.63 -13.88
C PRO A 227 5.02 12.85 -12.69
N PHE A 228 3.89 13.51 -12.91
CA PHE A 228 2.85 13.67 -11.90
C PHE A 228 2.40 12.32 -11.33
N PHE A 229 2.06 11.36 -12.19
CA PHE A 229 1.58 10.04 -11.78
C PHE A 229 2.69 9.15 -11.23
N GLN A 230 3.91 9.27 -11.74
CA GLN A 230 5.06 8.58 -11.15
C GLN A 230 5.29 9.03 -9.71
N GLY A 231 5.28 10.34 -9.47
CA GLY A 231 5.44 10.91 -8.13
C GLY A 231 4.28 10.57 -7.21
N TRP A 232 3.04 10.71 -7.69
CA TRP A 232 1.83 10.37 -6.94
C TRP A 232 1.82 8.91 -6.48
N LEU A 233 2.30 7.98 -7.33
CA LEU A 233 2.35 6.56 -7.01
C LEU A 233 3.42 6.21 -5.97
N ILE A 234 4.62 6.80 -6.07
CA ILE A 234 5.74 6.48 -5.19
C ILE A 234 5.66 7.23 -3.85
N PHE A 235 5.01 8.40 -3.84
CA PHE A 235 4.99 9.30 -2.69
C PHE A 235 4.57 8.63 -1.38
N PRO A 236 3.50 7.81 -1.31
CA PRO A 236 3.08 7.19 -0.05
C PRO A 236 4.18 6.35 0.61
N TYR A 237 4.95 5.61 -0.19
CA TYR A 237 6.01 4.73 0.29
C TYR A 237 7.18 5.54 0.84
N ILE A 238 7.78 6.39 -0.01
CA ILE A 238 9.02 7.10 0.33
C ILE A 238 8.76 8.29 1.25
N GLY A 239 7.69 9.03 0.99
CA GLY A 239 7.27 10.15 1.83
C GLY A 239 6.84 9.66 3.21
N GLY A 240 6.04 8.60 3.27
CA GLY A 240 5.63 7.94 4.51
C GLY A 240 6.79 7.41 5.34
N GLU A 241 7.70 6.66 4.72
CA GLU A 241 8.92 6.15 5.35
C GLU A 241 9.74 7.30 5.94
N THR A 242 10.00 8.34 5.14
CA THR A 242 10.79 9.50 5.54
C THR A 242 10.14 10.23 6.70
N PHE A 243 8.83 10.48 6.62
CA PHE A 243 8.03 11.11 7.67
C PHE A 243 8.18 10.38 9.00
N LEU A 244 7.98 9.05 9.01
CA LEU A 244 8.05 8.24 10.22
C LEU A 244 9.48 8.19 10.78
N LEU A 245 10.50 8.02 9.95
CA LEU A 245 11.91 8.06 10.39
C LEU A 245 12.28 9.42 10.99
N ASP A 246 11.82 10.51 10.39
CA ASP A 246 12.07 11.85 10.90
C ASP A 246 11.31 12.12 12.19
N ALA A 247 10.08 11.65 12.31
CA ALA A 247 9.34 11.67 13.57
C ALA A 247 10.09 10.88 14.65
N MET A 248 10.62 9.70 14.33
CA MET A 248 11.43 8.87 15.24
C MET A 248 12.76 9.50 15.65
N LYS A 249 13.28 10.48 14.91
CA LYS A 249 14.47 11.27 15.33
C LYS A 249 14.10 12.42 16.26
N LYS A 250 12.90 12.97 16.09
CA LYS A 250 12.45 14.23 16.70
C LYS A 250 11.55 14.02 17.92
N TYR A 251 10.84 12.89 18.01
CA TYR A 251 9.81 12.65 19.01
C TYR A 251 9.85 11.22 19.57
N ARG A 252 9.27 11.06 20.76
CA ARG A 252 8.79 9.78 21.32
C ARG A 252 7.40 10.00 21.90
N VAL A 253 6.71 8.92 22.22
CA VAL A 253 5.43 8.97 22.94
C VAL A 253 5.69 8.87 24.44
N GLU A 254 5.14 9.81 25.21
CA GLU A 254 5.02 9.71 26.67
C GLU A 254 3.61 10.18 27.05
N ASP A 255 2.90 9.42 27.90
CA ASP A 255 1.53 9.74 28.33
C ASP A 255 0.59 10.14 27.17
N HIS A 256 0.66 9.38 26.07
CA HIS A 256 -0.11 9.60 24.83
C HIS A 256 0.15 10.94 24.14
N ARG A 257 1.34 11.53 24.31
CA ARG A 257 1.74 12.79 23.68
C ARG A 257 3.12 12.68 23.04
N LEU A 258 3.32 13.45 21.97
CA LEU A 258 4.65 13.63 21.39
C LEU A 258 5.52 14.50 22.29
N VAL A 259 6.61 13.92 22.76
CA VAL A 259 7.65 14.62 23.53
C VAL A 259 8.90 14.74 22.67
N PRO A 260 9.48 15.95 22.53
CA PRO A 260 10.71 16.13 21.79
C PRO A 260 11.86 15.27 22.32
N LYS A 261 12.58 14.63 21.41
CA LYS A 261 13.84 13.94 21.69
C LYS A 261 14.90 14.35 20.67
N LYS A 262 16.14 13.93 20.91
CA LYS A 262 17.24 14.14 19.97
C LYS A 262 17.84 12.81 19.54
N GLY A 263 17.95 12.64 18.23
CA GLY A 263 18.64 11.52 17.61
C GLY A 263 17.74 10.31 17.41
N PHE A 264 18.25 9.39 16.58
CA PHE A 264 17.61 8.12 16.30
C PHE A 264 18.10 7.06 17.31
N HIS A 265 17.16 6.40 18.01
CA HIS A 265 17.47 5.39 19.03
C HIS A 265 16.90 4.01 18.67
N GLY A 266 16.66 3.77 17.38
CA GLY A 266 15.99 2.58 16.87
C GLY A 266 14.54 2.86 16.46
N PHE A 267 13.89 1.83 15.93
CA PHE A 267 12.48 1.90 15.54
C PHE A 267 11.58 2.03 16.77
N ASP A 268 10.72 3.04 16.75
CA ASP A 268 9.79 3.39 17.82
C ASP A 268 8.37 3.12 17.33
N TRP A 269 7.93 1.87 17.48
CA TRP A 269 6.62 1.41 16.97
C TRP A 269 5.44 2.02 17.74
N GLU A 270 5.65 2.44 18.99
CA GLU A 270 4.63 3.18 19.75
C GLU A 270 4.38 4.57 19.13
N LEU A 271 5.42 5.21 18.59
CA LEU A 271 5.27 6.45 17.82
C LEU A 271 4.48 6.25 16.53
N VAL A 272 4.68 5.14 15.83
CA VAL A 272 3.89 4.82 14.63
C VAL A 272 2.42 4.62 15.00
N ASP A 273 2.15 3.85 16.06
CA ASP A 273 0.81 3.63 16.59
C ASP A 273 0.13 4.92 17.06
N TYR A 274 0.91 5.92 17.52
CA TYR A 274 0.38 7.25 17.85
C TYR A 274 -0.18 7.95 16.61
N PHE A 275 0.51 7.87 15.47
CA PHE A 275 0.04 8.50 14.23
C PHE A 275 -1.20 7.81 13.65
N TYR A 276 -1.39 6.50 13.84
CA TYR A 276 -2.68 5.88 13.48
C TYR A 276 -3.86 6.48 14.25
N ARG A 277 -3.65 6.87 15.50
CA ARG A 277 -4.68 7.53 16.34
C ARG A 277 -4.77 9.04 16.09
N ASN A 278 -3.76 9.62 15.46
CA ASN A 278 -3.64 11.04 15.17
C ASN A 278 -3.08 11.22 13.74
N PRO A 279 -3.82 10.80 12.70
CA PRO A 279 -3.28 10.71 11.35
C PRO A 279 -2.94 12.09 10.80
N PRO A 280 -1.92 12.18 9.92
CA PRO A 280 -1.66 13.41 9.18
C PRO A 280 -2.89 13.77 8.34
N VAL A 281 -3.17 15.07 8.28
CA VAL A 281 -4.35 15.63 7.59
C VAL A 281 -3.99 16.34 6.28
N SER A 282 -2.70 16.41 5.95
CA SER A 282 -2.17 17.04 4.74
C SER A 282 -0.78 16.47 4.40
N THR A 283 -0.44 16.43 3.11
CA THR A 283 0.89 16.01 2.67
C THR A 283 1.99 16.98 3.11
N GLU A 284 1.65 18.23 3.46
CA GLU A 284 2.58 19.16 4.12
C GLU A 284 3.16 18.59 5.41
N GLN A 285 2.40 17.76 6.14
CA GLN A 285 2.88 17.13 7.37
C GLN A 285 3.78 15.92 7.12
N ILE A 286 3.72 15.35 5.91
CA ILE A 286 4.55 14.21 5.49
C ILE A 286 5.96 14.69 5.05
N LEU A 287 6.04 15.89 4.46
CA LEU A 287 7.27 16.50 3.94
C LEU A 287 8.11 17.21 5.02
#